data_AF-A0A2U3K9C0-F1
#
_entry.id   AF-A0A2U3K9C0-F1
#
_cell.length_a   1.000
_cell.length_b   1.000
_cell.length_c   1.000
_cell.angle_alpha   90.00
_cell.angle_beta   90.00
_cell.angle_gamma   90.00
#
_symmetry.space_group_name_H-M   'P 1'
#
loop_
_entity.id
_entity.type
_entity.pdbx_description
1 polymer ?
#
loop_
_entity_poly.entity_id
_entity_poly.type
_entity_poly.pdbx_seq_one_letter_code
_entity_poly.pdbx_strand_id
1 'polypeptide(L)'
;MPNLVTQHPEDGVLLRYIDGELPGRKLRQVERHLKACWQCRTEVKELESTVAGCVRYRKNVLQAHLPDPPNPWPDLYQEFARIDSSASGEFHLVAKQLAARLVALFGGAAKQFGSSKVRQWGVALAAALVLVCAIWYQFRETPSVQAAVLLKRAVLAAEAQSTPARRVQVRTRVAQAFLPVKEPSLAPLRARFEAAHFNWDDPLTAKSYQSWHDGVTAKQDAVTTVPDPQSPALNCYQIRTVAAEGELATASLMLRMHDLRPVEERLEFRDNEWVELTDITDATTRDDGASVAAHVELPVRPVVPSRPAAASGPASISEELQVLAALHEIGADLGDPVEVNLTDGRVVVGGVGIPPDHQQQIHGKLDAMPNVTVQFSEGGAGFSLPGGAGFSLPTAAAAPTSSGLPALVEQHLGGQAEFEKFSSQVLDRNESLMSRASALRRLAETFPTDADLAVKDREVLRAMAREHAEAFARELAGLDRALNPLLVSLGGSAAPRTATATAPSWQPAALELARAWHRLEVSVSVLLGVTPGSAPAGQLPSDLLAAMGEVRADVDGCLHLLAQ
;
A
#
# COMPACT_ATOMS: atom_id res chain seq x y z
N MET A 1 -8.36 39.19 -30.18
CA MET A 1 -8.22 37.77 -29.81
C MET A 1 -6.97 37.64 -28.95
N PRO A 2 -7.07 37.46 -27.63
CA PRO A 2 -5.90 37.47 -26.77
C PRO A 2 -5.22 36.09 -26.78
N ASN A 3 -3.89 36.12 -26.94
CA ASN A 3 -2.97 34.98 -26.89
C ASN A 3 -3.07 34.25 -25.54
N LEU A 4 -3.64 33.04 -25.54
CA LEU A 4 -3.54 32.11 -24.41
C LEU A 4 -2.17 31.46 -24.45
N VAL A 5 -1.21 32.08 -23.76
CA VAL A 5 -0.02 31.38 -23.26
C VAL A 5 -0.55 30.25 -22.36
N THR A 6 -0.43 29.02 -22.84
CA THR A 6 -0.96 27.80 -22.24
C THR A 6 -0.27 27.51 -20.92
N GLN A 7 -0.86 27.96 -19.80
CA GLN A 7 -0.47 27.47 -18.48
C GLN A 7 -0.86 25.99 -18.38
N HIS A 8 0.13 25.12 -18.25
CA HIS A 8 -0.05 23.71 -18.00
C HIS A 8 -0.36 23.48 -16.51
N PRO A 9 -1.22 22.52 -16.13
CA PRO A 9 -1.39 22.11 -14.75
C PRO A 9 -0.06 21.64 -14.16
N GLU A 10 0.20 21.99 -12.91
CA GLU A 10 1.36 21.50 -12.15
C GLU A 10 1.28 19.97 -11.95
N ASP A 11 2.42 19.30 -11.82
CA ASP A 11 2.53 17.85 -11.71
C ASP A 11 1.74 17.30 -10.52
N GLY A 12 1.72 18.01 -9.39
CA GLY A 12 0.92 17.63 -8.23
C GLY A 12 -0.59 17.63 -8.49
N VAL A 13 -1.07 18.44 -9.44
CA VAL A 13 -2.47 18.43 -9.89
C VAL A 13 -2.73 17.26 -10.83
N LEU A 14 -1.77 16.89 -11.67
CA LEU A 14 -1.85 15.70 -12.54
C LEU A 14 -1.78 14.40 -11.72
N LEU A 15 -0.96 14.34 -10.68
CA LEU A 15 -0.91 13.22 -9.73
C LEU A 15 -2.23 13.04 -9.00
N ARG A 16 -2.78 14.10 -8.39
CA ARG A 16 -4.11 14.06 -7.76
C ARG A 16 -5.23 13.73 -8.75
N TYR A 17 -5.04 14.04 -10.04
CA TYR A 17 -5.96 13.62 -11.09
C TYR A 17 -5.91 12.11 -11.29
N ILE A 18 -4.71 11.53 -11.39
CA ILE A 18 -4.47 10.08 -11.52
C ILE A 18 -5.01 9.33 -10.29
N ASP A 19 -4.77 9.85 -9.08
CA ASP A 19 -5.22 9.25 -7.81
C ASP A 19 -6.72 9.45 -7.53
N GLY A 20 -7.42 10.26 -8.35
CA GLY A 20 -8.84 10.54 -8.17
C GLY A 20 -9.18 11.50 -7.01
N GLU A 21 -8.19 12.20 -6.48
CA GLU A 21 -8.32 13.10 -5.32
C GLU A 21 -8.75 14.54 -5.71
N LEU A 22 -8.90 14.84 -7.00
CA LEU A 22 -9.31 16.18 -7.43
C LEU A 22 -10.81 16.46 -7.20
N PRO A 23 -11.16 17.65 -6.64
CA PRO A 23 -12.56 18.04 -6.50
C PRO A 23 -13.19 18.32 -7.87
N GLY A 24 -14.47 17.99 -8.04
CA GLY A 24 -15.13 17.89 -9.36
C GLY A 24 -15.08 19.11 -10.29
N ARG A 25 -14.86 20.34 -9.78
CA ARG A 25 -14.59 21.51 -10.65
C ARG A 25 -13.18 21.48 -11.25
N LYS A 26 -12.16 21.16 -10.44
CA LYS A 26 -10.78 21.05 -10.89
C LYS A 26 -10.58 19.82 -11.78
N LEU A 27 -11.21 18.70 -11.44
CA LEU A 27 -11.23 17.49 -12.27
C LEU A 27 -11.65 17.81 -13.72
N ARG A 28 -12.82 18.44 -13.91
CA ARG A 28 -13.33 18.82 -15.24
C ARG A 28 -12.46 19.84 -15.97
N GLN A 29 -11.75 20.70 -15.24
CA GLN A 29 -10.82 21.67 -15.82
C GLN A 29 -9.58 20.96 -16.39
N VAL A 30 -9.01 20.03 -15.62
CA VAL A 30 -7.88 19.21 -16.03
C VAL A 30 -8.26 18.30 -17.20
N GLU A 31 -9.42 17.63 -17.16
CA GLU A 31 -9.91 16.81 -18.28
C GLU A 31 -10.07 17.61 -19.58
N ARG A 32 -10.59 18.84 -19.50
CA ARG A 32 -10.72 19.72 -20.66
C ARG A 32 -9.35 20.11 -21.20
N HIS A 33 -8.39 20.37 -20.32
CA HIS A 33 -7.02 20.68 -20.69
C HIS A 33 -6.33 19.47 -21.34
N LEU A 34 -6.46 18.27 -20.77
CA LEU A 34 -5.89 17.04 -21.33
C LEU A 34 -6.47 16.72 -22.72
N LYS A 35 -7.74 17.01 -22.99
CA LYS A 35 -8.32 16.89 -24.34
C LYS A 35 -7.69 17.83 -25.36
N ALA A 36 -7.25 19.01 -24.93
CA ALA A 36 -6.70 20.04 -25.80
C ALA A 36 -5.15 20.02 -25.89
N CYS A 37 -4.46 19.57 -24.85
CA CYS A 37 -3.02 19.62 -24.73
C CYS A 37 -2.41 18.23 -24.86
N TRP A 38 -1.53 18.04 -25.85
CA TRP A 38 -0.82 16.76 -26.03
C TRP A 38 0.29 16.57 -25.00
N GLN A 39 0.99 17.64 -24.61
CA GLN A 39 2.08 17.58 -23.65
C GLN A 39 1.60 17.05 -22.30
N CYS A 40 0.54 17.63 -21.73
CA CYS A 40 0.00 17.13 -20.45
C CYS A 40 -0.57 15.70 -20.55
N ARG A 41 -0.95 15.22 -21.74
CA ARG A 41 -1.33 13.81 -21.93
C ARG A 41 -0.12 12.89 -21.89
N THR A 42 1.03 13.34 -22.39
CA THR A 42 2.29 12.61 -22.28
C THR A 42 2.74 12.57 -20.82
N GLU A 43 2.73 13.70 -20.12
CA GLU A 43 3.07 13.77 -18.68
C GLU A 43 2.21 12.81 -17.83
N VAL A 44 0.88 12.80 -18.04
CA VAL A 44 0.00 11.86 -17.33
C VAL A 44 0.36 10.41 -17.63
N LYS A 45 0.67 10.07 -18.88
CA LYS A 45 1.08 8.71 -19.25
C LYS A 45 2.42 8.30 -18.62
N GLU A 46 3.37 9.23 -18.54
CA GLU A 46 4.66 8.99 -17.90
C GLU A 46 4.46 8.73 -16.40
N LEU A 47 3.65 9.54 -15.72
CA LEU A 47 3.29 9.33 -14.32
C LEU A 47 2.57 7.99 -14.08
N GLU A 48 1.58 7.64 -14.91
CA GLU A 48 0.90 6.32 -14.86
C GLU A 48 1.89 5.15 -15.06
N SER A 49 2.87 5.31 -15.96
CA SER A 49 3.89 4.29 -16.22
C SER A 49 4.82 4.07 -15.02
N THR A 50 5.16 5.15 -14.31
CA THR A 50 5.94 5.13 -13.07
C THR A 50 5.16 4.40 -11.97
N VAL A 51 3.87 4.72 -11.79
CA VAL A 51 2.99 4.02 -10.84
C VAL A 51 2.93 2.52 -11.14
N ALA A 52 2.78 2.15 -12.42
CA ALA A 52 2.81 0.75 -12.83
C ALA A 52 4.17 0.08 -12.54
N GLY A 53 5.27 0.82 -12.65
CA GLY A 53 6.60 0.39 -12.22
C GLY A 53 6.66 0.06 -10.72
N CYS A 54 6.20 0.97 -9.86
CA CYS A 54 6.14 0.78 -8.42
C CYS A 54 5.29 -0.43 -8.01
N VAL A 55 4.13 -0.63 -8.65
CA VAL A 55 3.26 -1.79 -8.39
C VAL A 55 3.95 -3.10 -8.78
N ARG A 56 4.63 -3.14 -9.94
CA ARG A 56 5.39 -4.32 -10.37
C ARG A 56 6.54 -4.62 -9.42
N TYR A 57 7.29 -3.61 -9.00
CA TYR A 57 8.37 -3.78 -8.03
C TYR A 57 7.86 -4.37 -6.72
N ARG A 58 6.79 -3.80 -6.16
CA ARG A 58 6.17 -4.32 -4.94
C ARG A 58 5.72 -5.78 -5.08
N LYS A 59 5.09 -6.13 -6.20
CA LYS A 59 4.52 -7.47 -6.41
C LYS A 59 5.57 -8.53 -6.74
N ASN A 60 6.58 -8.18 -7.54
CA ASN A 60 7.49 -9.16 -8.11
C ASN A 60 8.83 -9.23 -7.36
N VAL A 61 9.25 -8.12 -6.73
CA VAL A 61 10.52 -8.02 -6.01
C VAL A 61 10.25 -8.03 -4.52
N LEU A 62 9.57 -6.99 -4.01
CA LEU A 62 9.37 -6.82 -2.57
C LEU A 62 8.62 -8.00 -1.94
N GLN A 63 7.55 -8.48 -2.58
CA GLN A 63 6.75 -9.60 -2.07
C GLN A 63 7.49 -10.95 -2.13
N ALA A 64 8.44 -11.12 -3.06
CA ALA A 64 9.24 -12.35 -3.13
C ALA A 64 10.31 -12.41 -2.03
N HIS A 65 10.78 -11.25 -1.55
CA HIS A 65 11.82 -11.13 -0.53
C HIS A 65 11.29 -10.77 0.87
N LEU A 66 9.98 -10.54 1.00
CA LEU A 66 9.33 -10.38 2.29
C LEU A 66 9.31 -11.75 2.99
N PRO A 67 9.88 -11.89 4.20
CA PRO A 67 9.81 -13.14 4.93
C PRO A 67 8.34 -13.47 5.20
N ASP A 68 7.99 -14.75 5.06
CA ASP A 68 6.69 -15.22 5.51
C ASP A 68 6.51 -14.80 6.98
N PRO A 69 5.32 -14.31 7.35
CA PRO A 69 5.10 -13.81 8.69
C PRO A 69 5.42 -14.94 9.69
N PRO A 70 6.23 -14.67 10.73
CA PRO A 70 6.76 -15.71 11.62
C PRO A 70 5.68 -16.52 12.33
N ASN A 71 4.47 -15.97 12.41
CA ASN A 71 3.24 -16.71 12.66
C ASN A 71 2.23 -16.38 11.56
N PRO A 72 1.40 -17.36 11.11
CA PRO A 72 0.26 -17.05 10.26
C PRO A 72 -0.56 -15.97 10.95
N TRP A 73 -0.76 -14.84 10.27
CA TRP A 73 -1.59 -13.78 10.82
C TRP A 73 -2.97 -14.38 11.09
N PRO A 74 -3.46 -14.30 12.34
CA PRO A 74 -4.82 -14.72 12.62
C PRO A 74 -5.74 -13.92 11.71
N ASP A 75 -6.77 -14.56 11.18
CA ASP A 75 -7.77 -13.87 10.40
C ASP A 75 -8.41 -12.81 11.31
N LEU A 76 -7.98 -11.56 11.13
CA LEU A 76 -8.41 -10.43 11.94
C LEU A 76 -9.94 -10.30 11.89
N TYR A 77 -10.57 -10.65 10.77
CA TYR A 77 -12.02 -10.64 10.66
C TYR A 77 -12.68 -11.69 11.53
N GLN A 78 -12.10 -12.90 11.65
CA GLN A 78 -12.58 -13.91 12.58
C GLN A 78 -12.33 -13.54 14.04
N GLU A 79 -11.18 -12.96 14.37
CA GLU A 79 -10.90 -12.53 15.74
C GLU A 79 -11.78 -11.34 16.16
N PHE A 80 -12.05 -10.38 15.26
CA PHE A 80 -13.03 -9.32 15.52
C PHE A 80 -14.44 -9.90 15.68
N ALA A 81 -14.86 -10.85 14.85
CA ALA A 81 -16.15 -11.52 15.01
C ALA A 81 -16.25 -12.30 16.33
N ARG A 82 -15.16 -12.95 16.77
CA ARG A 82 -15.09 -13.62 18.07
C ARG A 82 -15.19 -12.61 19.20
N ILE A 83 -14.46 -11.50 19.15
CA ILE A 83 -14.50 -10.43 20.14
C ILE A 83 -15.92 -9.85 20.23
N ASP A 84 -16.56 -9.54 19.10
CA ASP A 84 -17.95 -9.04 19.07
C ASP A 84 -18.95 -10.07 19.62
N SER A 85 -18.77 -11.37 19.34
CA SER A 85 -19.61 -12.44 19.87
C SER A 85 -19.43 -12.68 21.39
N SER A 86 -18.20 -12.52 21.90
CA SER A 86 -17.88 -12.65 23.32
C SER A 86 -18.32 -11.41 24.12
N ALA A 87 -18.12 -10.22 23.55
CA ALA A 87 -18.55 -8.95 24.12
C ALA A 87 -20.07 -8.90 24.24
N SER A 88 -20.82 -9.34 23.22
CA SER A 88 -22.30 -9.39 23.27
C SER A 88 -22.84 -10.42 24.27
N GLY A 89 -22.18 -11.58 24.44
CA GLY A 89 -22.56 -12.60 25.42
C GLY A 89 -22.33 -12.19 26.88
N GLU A 90 -21.17 -11.61 27.18
CA GLU A 90 -20.83 -11.14 28.53
C GLU A 90 -21.57 -9.85 28.89
N PHE A 91 -21.73 -8.91 27.96
CA PHE A 91 -22.53 -7.70 28.21
C PHE A 91 -24.00 -8.02 28.44
N HIS A 92 -24.59 -9.04 27.80
CA HIS A 92 -26.00 -9.37 28.05
C HIS A 92 -26.22 -9.87 29.48
N LEU A 93 -25.24 -10.58 30.06
CA LEU A 93 -25.27 -11.02 31.45
C LEU A 93 -24.99 -9.86 32.43
N VAL A 94 -23.99 -9.03 32.14
CA VAL A 94 -23.65 -7.84 32.96
C VAL A 94 -24.76 -6.79 32.91
N ALA A 95 -25.38 -6.55 31.74
CA ALA A 95 -26.52 -5.66 31.57
C ALA A 95 -27.77 -6.20 32.27
N LYS A 96 -28.03 -7.52 32.25
CA LYS A 96 -29.10 -8.13 33.06
C LYS A 96 -28.86 -7.96 34.56
N GLN A 97 -27.62 -8.14 35.03
CA GLN A 97 -27.26 -7.95 36.44
C GLN A 97 -27.32 -6.48 36.89
N LEU A 98 -26.87 -5.55 36.05
CA LEU A 98 -26.95 -4.11 36.31
C LEU A 98 -28.39 -3.60 36.25
N ALA A 99 -29.22 -4.08 35.30
CA ALA A 99 -30.65 -3.78 35.26
C ALA A 99 -31.37 -4.30 36.52
N ALA A 100 -31.06 -5.51 36.98
CA ALA A 100 -31.63 -6.05 38.22
C ALA A 100 -31.20 -5.23 39.46
N ARG A 101 -29.93 -4.78 39.53
CA ARG A 101 -29.42 -3.93 40.63
C ARG A 101 -30.03 -2.52 40.61
N LEU A 102 -30.24 -1.93 39.44
CA LEU A 102 -30.89 -0.62 39.30
C LEU A 102 -32.38 -0.70 39.66
N VAL A 103 -33.09 -1.76 39.27
CA VAL A 103 -34.48 -2.00 39.71
C VAL A 103 -34.57 -2.17 41.22
N ALA A 104 -33.60 -2.83 41.86
CA ALA A 104 -33.57 -2.97 43.32
C ALA A 104 -33.27 -1.64 44.05
N LEU A 105 -32.34 -0.82 43.54
CA LEU A 105 -31.98 0.48 44.12
C LEU A 105 -33.10 1.52 43.97
N PHE A 106 -33.76 1.56 42.81
CA PHE A 106 -34.87 2.49 42.56
C PHE A 106 -36.23 1.97 43.05
N GLY A 107 -36.40 0.65 43.18
CA GLY A 107 -37.57 0.02 43.81
C GLY A 107 -37.56 0.14 45.34
N GLY A 108 -36.39 0.07 45.97
CA GLY A 108 -36.23 0.22 47.42
C GLY A 108 -36.39 1.66 47.93
N ALA A 109 -35.94 2.66 47.17
CA ALA A 109 -36.07 4.08 47.53
C ALA A 109 -37.52 4.61 47.39
N ALA A 110 -38.40 3.87 46.71
CA ALA A 110 -39.79 4.27 46.46
C ALA A 110 -40.71 4.18 47.70
N LYS A 111 -40.23 3.65 48.85
CA LYS A 111 -40.99 3.64 50.10
C LYS A 111 -40.72 4.85 51.02
N GLN A 112 -39.71 5.67 50.76
CA GLN A 112 -39.26 6.68 51.73
C GLN A 112 -39.52 8.15 51.33
N PHE A 113 -39.67 8.49 50.05
CA PHE A 113 -39.85 9.90 49.63
C PHE A 113 -41.03 10.12 48.70
N GLY A 114 -42.11 10.69 49.25
CA GLY A 114 -43.30 11.11 48.54
C GLY A 114 -43.07 12.42 47.78
N SER A 115 -42.72 12.32 46.49
CA SER A 115 -43.03 13.38 45.52
C SER A 115 -43.19 12.78 44.11
N SER A 116 -44.43 12.77 43.62
CA SER A 116 -44.86 11.98 42.46
C SER A 116 -44.38 12.53 41.11
N LYS A 117 -44.09 13.84 41.02
CA LYS A 117 -43.75 14.47 39.73
C LYS A 117 -42.29 14.31 39.32
N VAL A 118 -41.33 14.29 40.23
CA VAL A 118 -39.90 14.12 39.84
C VAL A 118 -39.60 12.67 39.43
N ARG A 119 -40.31 11.70 40.02
CA ARG A 119 -40.17 10.26 39.73
C ARG A 119 -40.63 9.87 38.31
N GLN A 120 -41.67 10.51 37.79
CA GLN A 120 -42.23 10.16 36.48
C GLN A 120 -41.35 10.66 35.32
N TRP A 121 -40.73 11.84 35.46
CA TRP A 121 -39.90 12.41 34.40
C TRP A 121 -38.51 11.76 34.33
N GLY A 122 -37.93 11.36 35.47
CA GLY A 122 -36.65 10.64 35.48
C GLY A 122 -36.70 9.24 34.85
N VAL A 123 -37.78 8.48 35.09
CA VAL A 123 -37.97 7.14 34.50
C VAL A 123 -38.26 7.22 33.01
N ALA A 124 -39.04 8.22 32.58
CA ALA A 124 -39.34 8.44 31.17
C ALA A 124 -38.07 8.81 30.35
N LEU A 125 -37.20 9.66 30.91
CA LEU A 125 -35.97 10.08 30.22
C LEU A 125 -34.95 8.94 30.10
N ALA A 126 -34.80 8.12 31.15
CA ALA A 126 -33.94 6.94 31.11
C ALA A 126 -34.46 5.86 30.15
N ALA A 127 -35.77 5.62 30.13
CA ALA A 127 -36.40 4.70 29.17
C ALA A 127 -36.26 5.19 27.73
N ALA A 128 -36.39 6.51 27.48
CA ALA A 128 -36.17 7.10 26.17
C ALA A 128 -34.72 6.97 25.69
N LEU A 129 -33.73 7.18 26.57
CA LEU A 129 -32.32 7.00 26.24
C LEU A 129 -31.96 5.54 25.91
N VAL A 130 -32.50 4.57 26.66
CA VAL A 130 -32.33 3.14 26.36
C VAL A 130 -32.98 2.78 25.03
N LEU A 131 -34.18 3.30 24.76
CA LEU A 131 -34.88 3.08 23.50
C LEU A 131 -34.09 3.66 22.31
N VAL A 132 -33.56 4.88 22.46
CA VAL A 132 -32.74 5.55 21.42
C VAL A 132 -31.44 4.79 21.18
N CYS A 133 -30.75 4.33 22.23
CA CYS A 133 -29.55 3.50 22.08
C CYS A 133 -29.86 2.14 21.43
N ALA A 134 -30.96 1.49 21.81
CA ALA A 134 -31.38 0.23 21.21
C ALA A 134 -31.77 0.39 19.73
N ILE A 135 -32.47 1.46 19.39
CA ILE A 135 -32.79 1.83 18.00
C ILE A 135 -31.49 2.10 17.23
N TRP A 136 -30.58 2.91 17.77
CA TRP A 136 -29.31 3.26 17.10
C TRP A 136 -28.43 2.03 16.83
N TYR A 137 -28.39 1.07 17.75
CA TYR A 137 -27.66 -0.19 17.56
C TYR A 137 -28.36 -1.15 16.60
N GLN A 138 -29.70 -1.29 16.64
CA GLN A 138 -30.43 -2.11 15.66
C GLN A 138 -30.22 -1.62 14.22
N PHE A 139 -30.14 -0.30 14.01
CA PHE A 139 -29.94 0.25 12.67
C PHE A 139 -28.50 0.10 12.14
N ARG A 140 -27.51 -0.19 12.99
CA ARG A 140 -26.11 -0.42 12.55
C ARG A 140 -25.83 -1.83 12.03
N GLU A 141 -26.64 -2.83 12.39
CA GLU A 141 -26.45 -4.24 11.97
C GLU A 141 -27.40 -4.69 10.84
N THR A 142 -28.00 -3.78 10.09
CA THR A 142 -28.88 -4.19 8.97
C THR A 142 -28.06 -4.37 7.67
N PRO A 143 -27.81 -5.60 7.18
CA PRO A 143 -27.03 -5.84 5.96
C PRO A 143 -27.63 -5.18 4.71
N SER A 144 -28.93 -4.84 4.74
CA SER A 144 -29.60 -4.05 3.71
C SER A 144 -29.07 -2.63 3.56
N VAL A 145 -28.62 -1.99 4.65
CA VAL A 145 -28.02 -0.64 4.57
C VAL A 145 -26.65 -0.70 3.92
N GLN A 146 -25.87 -1.76 4.20
CA GLN A 146 -24.56 -1.96 3.58
C GLN A 146 -24.67 -2.24 2.08
N ALA A 147 -25.62 -3.10 1.67
CA ALA A 147 -25.92 -3.35 0.26
C ALA A 147 -26.36 -2.07 -0.47
N ALA A 148 -27.28 -1.29 0.12
CA ALA A 148 -27.75 -0.03 -0.47
C ALA A 148 -26.62 1.01 -0.63
N VAL A 149 -25.73 1.13 0.37
CA VAL A 149 -24.58 2.04 0.30
C VAL A 149 -23.58 1.59 -0.77
N LEU A 150 -23.29 0.28 -0.88
CA LEU A 150 -22.39 -0.26 -1.90
C LEU A 150 -22.96 -0.09 -3.31
N LEU A 151 -24.25 -0.39 -3.52
CA LEU A 151 -24.92 -0.17 -4.81
C LEU A 151 -24.89 1.30 -5.21
N LYS A 152 -25.18 2.22 -4.29
CA LYS A 152 -25.12 3.67 -4.55
C LYS A 152 -23.71 4.12 -4.95
N ARG A 153 -22.68 3.59 -4.30
CA ARG A 153 -21.27 3.89 -4.67
C ARG A 153 -20.91 3.31 -6.03
N ALA A 154 -21.35 2.09 -6.35
CA ALA A 154 -21.11 1.46 -7.64
C ALA A 154 -21.76 2.23 -8.80
N VAL A 155 -22.99 2.73 -8.61
CA VAL A 155 -23.65 3.59 -9.61
C VAL A 155 -22.89 4.89 -9.84
N LEU A 156 -22.44 5.56 -8.77
CA LEU A 156 -21.63 6.77 -8.88
C LEU A 156 -20.26 6.52 -9.55
N ALA A 157 -19.62 5.39 -9.25
CA ALA A 157 -18.36 4.98 -9.87
C ALA A 157 -18.54 4.69 -11.37
N ALA A 158 -19.64 4.04 -11.75
CA ALA A 158 -19.99 3.79 -13.14
C ALA A 158 -20.29 5.08 -13.92
N GLU A 159 -20.93 6.08 -13.30
CA GLU A 159 -21.19 7.39 -13.93
C GLU A 159 -19.91 8.24 -14.10
N ALA A 160 -18.94 8.08 -13.22
CA ALA A 160 -17.67 8.81 -13.28
C ALA A 160 -16.70 8.26 -14.34
N GLN A 161 -16.87 7.01 -14.78
CA GLN A 161 -15.97 6.33 -15.70
C GLN A 161 -16.65 6.10 -17.06
N SER A 162 -16.02 6.54 -18.16
CA SER A 162 -16.53 6.26 -19.50
C SER A 162 -16.33 4.78 -19.83
N THR A 163 -17.43 4.05 -20.00
CA THR A 163 -17.41 2.60 -20.24
C THR A 163 -16.96 2.29 -21.68
N PRO A 164 -15.91 1.49 -21.91
CA PRO A 164 -15.62 0.95 -23.24
C PRO A 164 -16.73 -0.01 -23.68
N ALA A 165 -16.90 -0.21 -24.99
CA ALA A 165 -17.89 -1.15 -25.52
C ALA A 165 -17.54 -2.59 -25.07
N ARG A 166 -18.35 -3.15 -24.17
CA ARG A 166 -18.13 -4.47 -23.57
C ARG A 166 -18.89 -5.56 -24.33
N ARG A 167 -18.32 -6.77 -24.34
CA ARG A 167 -19.02 -7.98 -24.78
C ARG A 167 -19.53 -8.70 -23.55
N VAL A 168 -20.84 -8.64 -23.32
CA VAL A 168 -21.47 -9.36 -22.20
C VAL A 168 -21.87 -10.74 -22.68
N GLN A 169 -21.38 -11.77 -22.00
CA GLN A 169 -21.86 -13.13 -22.22
C GLN A 169 -23.10 -13.36 -21.37
N VAL A 170 -24.17 -13.83 -22.03
CA VAL A 170 -25.41 -14.23 -21.39
C VAL A 170 -25.47 -15.75 -21.41
N ARG A 171 -25.44 -16.38 -20.25
CA ARG A 171 -25.59 -17.82 -20.09
C ARG A 171 -26.93 -18.11 -19.43
N THR A 172 -27.70 -18.99 -20.06
CA THR A 172 -28.97 -19.51 -19.53
C THR A 172 -28.87 -21.03 -19.44
N ARG A 173 -29.90 -21.68 -18.90
CA ARG A 173 -29.95 -23.15 -18.80
C ARG A 173 -29.84 -23.87 -20.16
N VAL A 174 -30.34 -23.25 -21.23
CA VAL A 174 -30.50 -23.89 -22.55
C VAL A 174 -29.72 -23.20 -23.67
N ALA A 175 -29.20 -21.99 -23.42
CA ALA A 175 -28.52 -21.18 -24.44
C ALA A 175 -27.41 -20.31 -23.86
N GLN A 176 -26.39 -20.05 -24.68
CA GLN A 176 -25.32 -19.11 -24.41
C GLN A 176 -25.27 -18.12 -25.58
N ALA A 177 -25.26 -16.83 -25.28
CA ALA A 177 -25.25 -15.76 -26.27
C ALA A 177 -24.27 -14.64 -25.85
N PHE A 178 -23.91 -13.77 -26.79
CA PHE A 178 -23.06 -12.60 -26.53
C PHE A 178 -23.77 -11.35 -27.00
N LEU A 179 -23.86 -10.33 -26.16
CA LEU A 179 -24.42 -9.03 -26.51
C LEU A 179 -23.33 -8.11 -27.10
N PRO A 180 -23.66 -7.29 -28.11
CA PRO A 180 -24.98 -7.18 -28.76
C PRO A 180 -25.28 -8.36 -29.71
N VAL A 181 -26.49 -8.91 -29.60
CA VAL A 181 -26.97 -10.04 -30.43
C VAL A 181 -27.57 -9.51 -31.74
N LYS A 182 -27.13 -10.04 -32.88
CA LYS A 182 -27.63 -9.65 -34.23
C LYS A 182 -28.94 -10.34 -34.65
N GLU A 183 -29.40 -11.37 -33.92
CA GLU A 183 -30.52 -12.24 -34.31
C GLU A 183 -31.68 -12.30 -33.27
N PRO A 184 -32.93 -12.55 -33.68
CA PRO A 184 -34.13 -12.49 -32.83
C PRO A 184 -34.35 -13.68 -31.86
N SER A 185 -33.35 -14.54 -31.64
CA SER A 185 -33.50 -15.81 -30.90
C SER A 185 -33.70 -15.67 -29.37
N LEU A 186 -33.64 -14.44 -28.82
CA LEU A 186 -33.78 -14.16 -27.38
C LEU A 186 -35.04 -13.36 -26.99
N ALA A 187 -36.06 -13.29 -27.86
CA ALA A 187 -37.29 -12.55 -27.59
C ALA A 187 -37.99 -12.91 -26.25
N PRO A 188 -38.07 -14.19 -25.83
CA PRO A 188 -38.66 -14.55 -24.53
C PRO A 188 -37.84 -14.04 -23.34
N LEU A 189 -36.51 -13.99 -23.49
CA LEU A 189 -35.59 -13.53 -22.45
C LEU A 189 -35.68 -12.00 -22.28
N ARG A 190 -35.79 -11.27 -23.40
CA ARG A 190 -36.00 -9.82 -23.39
C ARG A 190 -37.26 -9.41 -22.64
N ALA A 191 -38.38 -10.10 -22.87
CA ALA A 191 -39.65 -9.82 -22.18
C ALA A 191 -39.52 -9.99 -20.66
N ARG A 192 -38.74 -10.97 -20.19
CA ARG A 192 -38.49 -11.20 -18.75
C ARG A 192 -37.56 -10.17 -18.14
N PHE A 193 -36.55 -9.71 -18.88
CA PHE A 193 -35.69 -8.60 -18.44
C PHE A 193 -36.50 -7.30 -18.31
N GLU A 194 -37.36 -7.01 -19.27
CA GLU A 194 -38.26 -5.84 -19.23
C GLU A 194 -39.27 -5.94 -18.06
N ALA A 195 -39.84 -7.13 -17.80
CA ALA A 195 -40.71 -7.37 -16.65
C ALA A 195 -39.99 -7.22 -15.29
N ALA A 196 -38.70 -7.55 -15.23
CA ALA A 196 -37.85 -7.38 -14.06
C ALA A 196 -37.20 -5.98 -13.96
N HIS A 197 -37.58 -5.03 -14.83
CA HIS A 197 -37.00 -3.67 -14.93
C HIS A 197 -35.49 -3.62 -15.22
N PHE A 198 -34.95 -4.67 -15.84
CA PHE A 198 -33.56 -4.71 -16.32
C PHE A 198 -33.42 -4.11 -17.71
N ASN A 199 -32.36 -3.34 -17.94
CA ASN A 199 -32.09 -2.75 -19.24
C ASN A 199 -31.45 -3.79 -20.17
N TRP A 200 -32.15 -4.18 -21.23
CA TRP A 200 -31.64 -5.17 -22.19
C TRP A 200 -30.42 -4.69 -22.99
N ASP A 201 -30.32 -3.39 -23.27
CA ASP A 201 -29.26 -2.83 -24.11
C ASP A 201 -27.93 -2.67 -23.36
N ASP A 202 -27.97 -2.69 -22.02
CA ASP A 202 -26.81 -2.65 -21.12
C ASP A 202 -27.11 -3.44 -19.83
N PRO A 203 -27.11 -4.78 -19.89
CA PRO A 203 -27.69 -5.61 -18.85
C PRO A 203 -26.82 -5.76 -17.61
N LEU A 204 -25.50 -5.58 -17.71
CA LEU A 204 -24.57 -5.74 -16.60
C LEU A 204 -24.21 -4.38 -15.99
N THR A 205 -25.17 -3.78 -15.30
CA THR A 205 -24.96 -2.49 -14.63
C THR A 205 -25.47 -2.48 -13.20
N ALA A 206 -24.69 -1.86 -12.32
CA ALA A 206 -25.12 -1.60 -10.93
C ALA A 206 -26.42 -0.77 -10.87
N LYS A 207 -26.71 0.04 -11.90
CA LYS A 207 -27.93 0.84 -12.00
C LYS A 207 -29.17 0.00 -12.28
N SER A 208 -29.08 -1.00 -13.15
CA SER A 208 -30.18 -1.93 -13.39
C SER A 208 -30.48 -2.76 -12.14
N TYR A 209 -29.44 -3.28 -11.48
CA TYR A 209 -29.60 -3.97 -10.20
C TYR A 209 -30.22 -3.08 -9.13
N GLN A 210 -29.74 -1.83 -8.97
CA GLN A 210 -30.31 -0.89 -8.01
C GLN A 210 -31.78 -0.57 -8.30
N SER A 211 -32.14 -0.39 -9.56
CA SER A 211 -33.52 -0.06 -9.95
C SER A 211 -34.48 -1.20 -9.62
N TRP A 212 -34.08 -2.45 -9.88
CA TRP A 212 -34.83 -3.62 -9.43
C TRP A 212 -34.87 -3.72 -7.90
N HIS A 213 -33.72 -3.60 -7.24
CA HIS A 213 -33.57 -3.68 -5.79
C HIS A 213 -34.50 -2.70 -5.07
N ASP A 214 -34.52 -1.43 -5.48
CA ASP A 214 -35.36 -0.37 -4.91
C ASP A 214 -36.87 -0.61 -5.17
N GLY A 215 -37.22 -1.34 -6.22
CA GLY A 215 -38.59 -1.74 -6.53
C GLY A 215 -39.13 -2.89 -5.67
N VAL A 216 -38.27 -3.67 -5.02
CA VAL A 216 -38.68 -4.80 -4.16
C VAL A 216 -38.95 -4.31 -2.73
N THR A 217 -40.20 -4.49 -2.27
CA THR A 217 -40.67 -4.06 -0.94
C THR A 217 -40.24 -5.00 0.19
N ALA A 218 -40.25 -6.31 -0.05
CA ALA A 218 -39.85 -7.35 0.91
C ALA A 218 -38.58 -8.06 0.41
N LYS A 219 -37.42 -7.53 0.81
CA LYS A 219 -36.09 -8.01 0.41
C LYS A 219 -35.19 -8.34 1.59
N GLN A 220 -34.34 -9.33 1.42
CA GLN A 220 -33.23 -9.63 2.33
C GLN A 220 -31.92 -9.52 1.56
N ASP A 221 -31.03 -8.66 2.04
CA ASP A 221 -29.72 -8.47 1.43
C ASP A 221 -28.63 -9.14 2.26
N ALA A 222 -27.65 -9.72 1.58
CA ALA A 222 -26.40 -10.19 2.16
C ALA A 222 -25.23 -9.67 1.31
N VAL A 223 -24.19 -9.20 1.97
CA VAL A 223 -22.95 -8.75 1.33
C VAL A 223 -21.84 -9.67 1.80
N THR A 224 -21.14 -10.30 0.87
CA THR A 224 -19.99 -11.16 1.17
C THR A 224 -18.81 -10.80 0.27
N THR A 225 -17.60 -11.20 0.67
CA THR A 225 -16.40 -11.02 -0.13
C THR A 225 -16.03 -12.36 -0.74
N VAL A 226 -15.93 -12.40 -2.08
CA VAL A 226 -15.67 -13.62 -2.85
C VAL A 226 -14.50 -13.37 -3.81
N PRO A 227 -13.62 -14.35 -4.09
CA PRO A 227 -12.58 -14.20 -5.10
C PRO A 227 -13.16 -13.87 -6.48
N ASP A 228 -12.47 -13.05 -7.26
CA ASP A 228 -12.85 -12.71 -8.65
C ASP A 228 -12.75 -13.98 -9.53
N PRO A 229 -13.84 -14.40 -10.21
CA PRO A 229 -13.84 -15.59 -11.06
C PRO A 229 -12.87 -15.49 -12.24
N GLN A 230 -12.51 -14.28 -12.68
CA GLN A 230 -11.55 -14.06 -13.77
C GLN A 230 -10.11 -13.90 -13.26
N SER A 231 -9.93 -13.61 -11.97
CA SER A 231 -8.63 -13.33 -11.37
C SER A 231 -8.63 -13.71 -9.88
N PRO A 232 -8.40 -14.99 -9.54
CA PRO A 232 -8.54 -15.50 -8.16
C PRO A 232 -7.68 -14.78 -7.10
N ALA A 233 -6.68 -14.01 -7.51
CA ALA A 233 -5.84 -13.20 -6.65
C ALA A 233 -6.49 -11.87 -6.20
N LEU A 234 -7.62 -11.49 -6.80
CA LEU A 234 -8.39 -10.28 -6.48
C LEU A 234 -9.72 -10.69 -5.82
N ASN A 235 -10.28 -9.85 -4.95
CA ASN A 235 -11.61 -10.08 -4.39
C ASN A 235 -12.65 -9.11 -4.96
N CYS A 236 -13.90 -9.59 -4.95
CA CYS A 236 -15.10 -8.86 -5.32
C CYS A 236 -16.08 -8.83 -4.14
N TYR A 237 -16.85 -7.75 -4.03
CA TYR A 237 -18.05 -7.72 -3.19
C TYR A 237 -19.18 -8.44 -3.94
N GLN A 238 -19.73 -9.49 -3.35
CA GLN A 238 -20.94 -10.14 -3.83
C GLN A 238 -22.13 -9.61 -3.01
N ILE A 239 -23.02 -8.89 -3.68
CA ILE A 239 -24.30 -8.45 -3.14
C ILE A 239 -25.34 -9.48 -3.57
N ARG A 240 -25.99 -10.15 -2.62
CA ARG A 240 -27.06 -11.11 -2.87
C ARG A 240 -28.36 -10.57 -2.26
N THR A 241 -29.37 -10.40 -3.10
CA THR A 241 -30.70 -9.95 -2.69
C THR A 241 -31.71 -11.06 -2.94
N VAL A 242 -32.41 -11.47 -1.88
CA VAL A 242 -33.53 -12.42 -1.96
C VAL A 242 -34.82 -11.63 -1.87
N ALA A 243 -35.69 -11.78 -2.87
CA ALA A 243 -37.00 -11.13 -2.93
C ALA A 243 -38.10 -12.11 -2.51
N ALA A 244 -38.97 -11.71 -1.59
CA ALA A 244 -40.12 -12.53 -1.19
C ALA A 244 -41.22 -12.55 -2.26
N GLU A 245 -41.30 -11.50 -3.08
CA GLU A 245 -42.32 -11.27 -4.12
C GLU A 245 -41.67 -10.86 -5.46
N GLY A 246 -42.40 -10.96 -6.58
CA GLY A 246 -41.89 -10.65 -7.93
C GLY A 246 -41.40 -11.86 -8.73
N GLU A 247 -40.99 -11.67 -9.99
CA GLU A 247 -40.55 -12.76 -10.88
C GLU A 247 -39.17 -13.35 -10.50
N LEU A 248 -38.29 -12.49 -10.00
CA LEU A 248 -36.97 -12.89 -9.50
C LEU A 248 -37.08 -13.37 -8.05
N ALA A 249 -36.52 -14.54 -7.78
CA ALA A 249 -36.40 -15.09 -6.43
C ALA A 249 -35.12 -14.59 -5.76
N THR A 250 -34.02 -14.62 -6.50
CA THR A 250 -32.70 -14.18 -6.05
C THR A 250 -32.00 -13.42 -7.16
N ALA A 251 -31.36 -12.30 -6.85
CA ALA A 251 -30.37 -11.69 -7.71
C ALA A 251 -29.03 -11.60 -6.95
N SER A 252 -27.94 -11.76 -7.67
CA SER A 252 -26.60 -11.52 -7.13
C SER A 252 -25.73 -10.74 -8.09
N LEU A 253 -25.07 -9.71 -7.58
CA LEU A 253 -24.17 -8.83 -8.32
C LEU A 253 -22.77 -8.89 -7.71
N MET A 254 -21.76 -9.16 -8.53
CA MET A 254 -20.36 -9.14 -8.14
C MET A 254 -19.69 -7.86 -8.61
N LEU A 255 -19.17 -7.09 -7.66
CA LEU A 255 -18.49 -5.82 -7.86
C LEU A 255 -17.01 -5.96 -7.51
N ARG A 256 -16.11 -5.62 -8.44
CA ARG A 256 -14.66 -5.62 -8.20
C ARG A 256 -14.30 -4.58 -7.13
N MET A 257 -13.48 -4.95 -6.14
CA MET A 257 -13.25 -4.08 -4.97
C MET A 257 -12.54 -2.75 -5.29
N HIS A 258 -11.71 -2.69 -6.34
CA HIS A 258 -10.90 -1.50 -6.61
C HIS A 258 -11.67 -0.38 -7.34
N ASP A 259 -12.61 -0.72 -8.22
CA ASP A 259 -13.34 0.23 -9.07
C ASP A 259 -14.86 0.12 -8.92
N LEU A 260 -15.34 -0.83 -8.11
CA LEU A 260 -16.76 -1.15 -7.94
C LEU A 260 -17.45 -1.48 -9.27
N ARG A 261 -16.71 -1.96 -10.28
CA ARG A 261 -17.29 -2.35 -11.56
C ARG A 261 -17.98 -3.71 -11.45
N PRO A 262 -19.15 -3.89 -12.08
CA PRO A 262 -19.83 -5.18 -12.14
C PRO A 262 -19.07 -6.13 -13.05
N VAL A 263 -18.68 -7.30 -12.52
CA VAL A 263 -17.95 -8.36 -13.23
C VAL A 263 -18.92 -9.47 -13.65
N GLU A 264 -19.84 -9.82 -12.75
CA GLU A 264 -20.82 -10.87 -12.96
C GLU A 264 -22.15 -10.47 -12.31
N GLU A 265 -23.23 -10.82 -12.97
CA GLU A 265 -24.58 -10.73 -12.42
C GLU A 265 -25.35 -12.01 -12.70
N ARG A 266 -25.97 -12.55 -11.66
CA ARG A 266 -26.76 -13.78 -11.75
C ARG A 266 -28.16 -13.53 -11.23
N LEU A 267 -29.13 -13.77 -12.10
CA LEU A 267 -30.56 -13.61 -11.86
C LEU A 267 -31.20 -14.99 -11.82
N GLU A 268 -31.85 -15.33 -10.71
CA GLU A 268 -32.56 -16.59 -10.51
C GLU A 268 -34.07 -16.31 -10.40
N PHE A 269 -34.82 -16.89 -11.34
CA PHE A 269 -36.27 -16.77 -11.44
C PHE A 269 -36.95 -17.84 -10.58
N ARG A 270 -38.21 -17.59 -10.19
CA ARG A 270 -38.97 -18.52 -9.34
C ARG A 270 -39.26 -19.89 -9.97
N ASP A 271 -39.15 -20.02 -11.29
CA ASP A 271 -39.27 -21.27 -12.03
C ASP A 271 -37.97 -22.11 -12.03
N ASN A 272 -36.99 -21.74 -11.20
CA ASN A 272 -35.63 -22.30 -11.16
C ASN A 272 -34.86 -22.13 -12.48
N GLU A 273 -35.28 -21.22 -13.34
CA GLU A 273 -34.44 -20.75 -14.43
C GLU A 273 -33.47 -19.67 -13.92
N TRP A 274 -32.29 -19.63 -14.51
CA TRP A 274 -31.29 -18.63 -14.15
C TRP A 274 -30.63 -18.06 -15.39
N VAL A 275 -30.20 -16.82 -15.25
CA VAL A 275 -29.47 -16.05 -16.25
C VAL A 275 -28.23 -15.50 -15.58
N GLU A 276 -27.08 -15.81 -16.17
CA GLU A 276 -25.77 -15.33 -15.72
C GLU A 276 -25.21 -14.42 -16.80
N LEU A 277 -24.82 -13.22 -16.39
CA LEU A 277 -24.29 -12.15 -17.21
C LEU A 277 -22.83 -11.95 -16.78
N THR A 278 -21.89 -12.21 -17.67
CA THR A 278 -20.46 -12.07 -17.36
C THR A 278 -19.81 -11.09 -18.32
N ASP A 279 -19.01 -10.17 -17.78
CA ASP A 279 -18.19 -9.26 -18.57
C ASP A 279 -16.99 -10.03 -19.13
N ILE A 280 -16.86 -10.21 -20.44
CA ILE A 280 -15.69 -10.83 -21.06
C ILE A 280 -14.85 -9.75 -21.72
N THR A 281 -14.09 -9.02 -20.90
CA THR A 281 -13.17 -8.00 -21.42
C THR A 281 -11.78 -8.57 -21.80
N ASP A 282 -11.46 -9.84 -21.49
CA ASP A 282 -10.24 -10.50 -22.00
C ASP A 282 -10.43 -12.02 -22.15
N ALA A 283 -10.91 -12.43 -23.32
CA ALA A 283 -10.66 -13.76 -23.84
C ALA A 283 -10.32 -13.59 -25.32
N THR A 284 -9.02 -13.61 -25.61
CA THR A 284 -8.40 -13.89 -26.91
C THR A 284 -9.42 -14.04 -28.04
N THR A 285 -9.61 -13.00 -28.84
CA THR A 285 -10.04 -13.15 -30.22
C THR A 285 -8.95 -13.92 -30.97
N ARG A 286 -9.00 -15.25 -30.84
CA ARG A 286 -8.52 -16.17 -31.87
C ARG A 286 -9.76 -16.74 -32.53
N ASP A 287 -10.40 -15.90 -33.33
CA ASP A 287 -11.23 -16.37 -34.43
C ASP A 287 -10.32 -16.48 -35.65
N ASP A 288 -9.63 -17.61 -35.73
CA ASP A 288 -9.14 -18.12 -37.00
C ASP A 288 -9.66 -19.55 -37.09
N GLY A 289 -10.75 -19.70 -37.83
CA GLY A 289 -11.25 -21.00 -38.23
C GLY A 289 -10.19 -21.75 -39.02
N ALA A 290 -9.64 -22.81 -38.44
CA ALA A 290 -8.96 -23.86 -39.19
C ALA A 290 -8.96 -25.16 -38.39
N SER A 291 -9.86 -26.04 -38.84
CA SER A 291 -9.75 -27.50 -38.90
C SER A 291 -8.84 -28.23 -37.91
N VAL A 292 -9.49 -29.12 -37.17
CA VAL A 292 -9.00 -30.44 -36.77
C VAL A 292 -7.96 -31.01 -37.75
N ALA A 293 -6.76 -31.35 -37.27
CA ALA A 293 -6.03 -32.56 -37.64
C ALA A 293 -4.76 -32.78 -36.79
N ALA A 294 -4.77 -33.92 -36.12
CA ALA A 294 -3.70 -34.93 -36.02
C ALA A 294 -2.35 -34.58 -35.38
N HIS A 295 -2.09 -35.29 -34.27
CA HIS A 295 -0.76 -35.74 -33.86
C HIS A 295 0.08 -36.21 -35.04
N VAL A 296 1.28 -35.62 -35.20
CA VAL A 296 2.40 -36.26 -35.89
C VAL A 296 3.65 -36.03 -35.05
N GLU A 297 4.19 -37.14 -34.59
CA GLU A 297 5.46 -37.29 -33.89
C GLU A 297 6.63 -37.30 -34.89
N LEU A 298 7.81 -36.95 -34.37
CA LEU A 298 9.20 -37.19 -34.86
C LEU A 298 9.82 -36.12 -35.79
N PRO A 299 11.17 -35.95 -35.84
CA PRO A 299 12.23 -36.55 -35.03
C PRO A 299 13.24 -35.55 -34.41
N VAL A 300 13.88 -35.97 -33.32
CA VAL A 300 15.06 -35.35 -32.68
C VAL A 300 16.25 -35.35 -33.66
N ARG A 301 16.89 -34.20 -33.86
CA ARG A 301 18.22 -34.09 -34.50
C ARG A 301 19.32 -34.11 -33.43
N PRO A 302 20.43 -34.85 -33.65
CA PRO A 302 21.54 -34.91 -32.70
C PRO A 302 22.39 -33.63 -32.77
N VAL A 303 22.68 -33.05 -31.60
CA VAL A 303 23.68 -31.98 -31.46
C VAL A 303 25.07 -32.61 -31.38
N VAL A 304 25.95 -32.21 -32.28
CA VAL A 304 27.39 -32.54 -32.24
C VAL A 304 28.09 -31.58 -31.28
N PRO A 305 28.91 -32.06 -30.32
CA PRO A 305 29.54 -31.22 -29.30
C PRO A 305 30.76 -30.49 -29.86
N SER A 306 30.78 -29.16 -29.73
CA SER A 306 31.99 -28.36 -29.92
C SER A 306 32.66 -28.13 -28.56
N ARG A 307 33.80 -28.80 -28.40
CA ARG A 307 35.01 -28.53 -27.59
C ARG A 307 34.90 -27.63 -26.33
N PRO A 308 35.46 -28.05 -25.17
CA PRO A 308 35.30 -27.36 -23.90
C PRO A 308 36.08 -26.05 -23.85
N ALA A 309 35.39 -24.94 -23.61
CA ALA A 309 35.98 -23.83 -22.88
C ALA A 309 36.25 -24.32 -21.44
N ALA A 310 37.41 -23.96 -20.90
CA ALA A 310 37.82 -24.32 -19.55
C ALA A 310 36.68 -24.02 -18.57
N ALA A 311 36.32 -25.03 -17.78
CA ALA A 311 35.37 -24.89 -16.69
C ALA A 311 35.98 -23.93 -15.65
N SER A 312 35.53 -22.68 -15.66
CA SER A 312 35.51 -21.88 -14.44
C SER A 312 34.49 -22.53 -13.52
N GLY A 313 34.91 -22.84 -12.29
CA GLY A 313 34.05 -23.44 -11.28
C GLY A 313 32.84 -22.56 -10.94
N PRO A 314 31.87 -23.07 -10.15
CA PRO A 314 30.73 -22.28 -9.71
C PRO A 314 31.21 -21.02 -8.97
N ALA A 315 30.59 -19.86 -9.24
CA ALA A 315 30.93 -18.60 -8.58
C ALA A 315 31.03 -18.78 -7.07
N SER A 316 32.16 -18.36 -6.52
CA SER A 316 32.45 -18.48 -5.09
C SER A 316 31.97 -17.24 -4.32
N ILE A 317 31.80 -17.38 -3.01
CA ILE A 317 31.47 -16.28 -2.07
C ILE A 317 32.45 -15.08 -2.22
N SER A 318 33.68 -15.35 -2.68
CA SER A 318 34.68 -14.34 -3.02
C SER A 318 34.34 -13.51 -4.26
N GLU A 319 33.67 -14.08 -5.27
CA GLU A 319 33.24 -13.36 -6.48
C GLU A 319 32.09 -12.39 -6.17
N GLU A 320 31.16 -12.79 -5.28
CA GLU A 320 30.08 -11.92 -4.80
C GLU A 320 30.61 -10.71 -4.01
N LEU A 321 31.59 -10.92 -3.13
CA LEU A 321 32.23 -9.81 -2.43
C LEU A 321 32.97 -8.87 -3.39
N GLN A 322 33.59 -9.40 -4.44
CA GLN A 322 34.31 -8.60 -5.42
C GLN A 322 33.37 -7.71 -6.25
N VAL A 323 32.16 -8.20 -6.54
CA VAL A 323 31.07 -7.41 -7.16
C VAL A 323 30.55 -6.35 -6.21
N LEU A 324 30.31 -6.69 -4.94
CA LEU A 324 29.89 -5.71 -3.92
C LEU A 324 30.94 -4.60 -3.72
N ALA A 325 32.23 -4.94 -3.72
CA ALA A 325 33.32 -3.98 -3.65
C ALA A 325 33.36 -3.06 -4.90
N ALA A 326 33.10 -3.61 -6.09
CA ALA A 326 33.05 -2.81 -7.31
C ALA A 326 31.85 -1.85 -7.34
N LEU A 327 30.69 -2.27 -6.83
CA LEU A 327 29.51 -1.42 -6.65
C LEU A 327 29.74 -0.33 -5.59
N HIS A 328 30.45 -0.65 -4.52
CA HIS A 328 30.82 0.29 -3.48
C HIS A 328 31.76 1.39 -3.99
N GLU A 329 32.75 1.06 -4.85
CA GLU A 329 33.66 2.06 -5.42
C GLU A 329 32.95 3.13 -6.27
N ILE A 330 31.75 2.85 -6.77
CA ILE A 330 30.94 3.79 -7.56
C ILE A 330 29.77 4.37 -6.75
N GLY A 331 29.66 4.02 -5.46
CA GLY A 331 28.57 4.47 -4.58
C GLY A 331 27.19 3.90 -4.92
N ALA A 332 27.12 2.89 -5.80
CA ALA A 332 25.87 2.25 -6.22
C ALA A 332 25.29 1.32 -5.13
N ASP A 333 26.01 1.15 -4.03
CA ASP A 333 25.57 0.51 -2.80
C ASP A 333 24.77 1.46 -1.88
N LEU A 334 24.73 2.76 -2.19
CA LEU A 334 24.00 3.79 -1.44
C LEU A 334 22.85 4.34 -2.28
N GLY A 335 21.61 4.05 -1.89
CA GLY A 335 20.42 4.68 -2.46
C GLY A 335 19.93 4.13 -3.81
N ASP A 336 20.78 3.48 -4.61
CA ASP A 336 20.34 2.81 -5.82
C ASP A 336 19.72 1.43 -5.49
N PRO A 337 18.58 1.04 -6.10
CA PRO A 337 17.97 -0.27 -5.92
C PRO A 337 18.74 -1.31 -6.75
N VAL A 338 20.00 -1.56 -6.35
CA VAL A 338 20.87 -2.59 -6.92
C VAL A 338 20.81 -3.81 -6.00
N GLU A 339 20.35 -4.94 -6.54
CA GLU A 339 20.30 -6.24 -5.89
C GLU A 339 21.39 -7.14 -6.50
N VAL A 340 22.20 -7.76 -5.66
CA VAL A 340 23.21 -8.74 -6.07
C VAL A 340 22.75 -10.11 -5.56
N ASN A 341 22.50 -11.05 -6.47
CA ASN A 341 22.04 -12.40 -6.12
C ASN A 341 22.95 -13.46 -6.76
N LEU A 342 23.36 -14.46 -5.99
CA LEU A 342 24.06 -15.63 -6.50
C LEU A 342 23.05 -16.66 -7.04
N THR A 343 22.94 -16.82 -8.36
CA THR A 343 22.02 -17.82 -8.97
C THR A 343 22.81 -18.73 -9.91
N ASP A 344 22.72 -20.05 -9.69
CA ASP A 344 23.37 -21.08 -10.52
C ASP A 344 24.88 -20.88 -10.75
N GLY A 345 25.62 -20.45 -9.72
CA GLY A 345 27.06 -20.23 -9.81
C GLY A 345 27.45 -19.03 -10.69
N ARG A 346 26.56 -18.04 -10.84
CA ARG A 346 26.81 -16.72 -11.44
C ARG A 346 26.27 -15.60 -10.56
N VAL A 347 26.97 -14.48 -10.52
CA VAL A 347 26.54 -13.27 -9.78
C VAL A 347 25.64 -12.45 -10.70
N VAL A 348 24.34 -12.36 -10.38
CA VAL A 348 23.39 -11.53 -11.11
C VAL A 348 23.23 -10.20 -10.38
N VAL A 349 23.56 -9.10 -11.06
CA VAL A 349 23.36 -7.74 -10.54
C VAL A 349 22.14 -7.15 -11.24
N GLY A 350 21.04 -7.03 -10.50
CA GLY A 350 19.76 -6.51 -10.99
C GLY A 350 19.45 -5.14 -10.40
N GLY A 351 18.81 -4.27 -11.16
CA GLY A 351 18.32 -3.00 -10.62
C GLY A 351 17.25 -2.36 -11.50
N VAL A 352 16.33 -1.62 -10.87
CA VAL A 352 15.17 -1.00 -11.53
C VAL A 352 15.14 0.49 -11.20
N GLY A 353 15.15 1.36 -12.22
CA GLY A 353 15.06 2.82 -12.05
C GLY A 353 16.39 3.56 -11.82
N ILE A 354 17.52 2.93 -12.09
CA ILE A 354 18.85 3.56 -12.01
C ILE A 354 19.01 4.54 -13.18
N PRO A 355 19.47 5.79 -12.98
CA PRO A 355 19.71 6.75 -14.06
C PRO A 355 20.67 6.19 -15.13
N PRO A 356 20.48 6.52 -16.43
CA PRO A 356 21.26 5.92 -17.53
C PRO A 356 22.77 6.19 -17.41
N ASP A 357 23.16 7.34 -16.86
CA ASP A 357 24.57 7.68 -16.61
C ASP A 357 25.19 6.78 -15.52
N HIS A 358 24.42 6.43 -14.49
CA HIS A 358 24.83 5.48 -13.45
C HIS A 358 24.84 4.03 -13.98
N GLN A 359 23.88 3.64 -14.82
CA GLN A 359 23.88 2.32 -15.47
C GLN A 359 25.14 2.09 -16.32
N GLN A 360 25.59 3.12 -17.07
CA GLN A 360 26.82 3.04 -17.85
C GLN A 360 28.07 2.89 -16.97
N GLN A 361 28.12 3.54 -15.81
CA GLN A 361 29.22 3.38 -14.86
C GLN A 361 29.24 1.97 -14.24
N ILE A 362 28.06 1.42 -13.92
CA ILE A 362 27.94 0.06 -13.39
C ILE A 362 28.35 -0.97 -14.45
N HIS A 363 27.86 -0.85 -15.69
CA HIS A 363 28.26 -1.72 -16.81
C HIS A 363 29.76 -1.65 -17.08
N GLY A 364 30.34 -0.45 -17.10
CA GLY A 364 31.77 -0.26 -17.37
C GLY A 364 32.70 -0.95 -16.37
N LYS A 365 32.27 -1.14 -15.12
CA LYS A 365 33.06 -1.85 -14.10
C LYS A 365 32.71 -3.34 -13.97
N LEU A 366 31.44 -3.71 -14.08
CA LEU A 366 30.99 -5.09 -13.85
C LEU A 366 31.14 -6.00 -15.08
N ASP A 367 31.08 -5.46 -16.31
CA ASP A 367 31.26 -6.26 -17.54
C ASP A 367 32.70 -6.80 -17.69
N ALA A 368 33.66 -6.24 -16.94
CA ALA A 368 35.05 -6.67 -16.91
C ALA A 368 35.31 -7.88 -15.97
N MET A 369 34.32 -8.29 -15.16
CA MET A 369 34.47 -9.38 -14.20
C MET A 369 33.96 -10.73 -14.76
N PRO A 370 34.71 -11.83 -14.62
CA PRO A 370 34.23 -13.15 -15.02
C PRO A 370 33.03 -13.58 -14.16
N ASN A 371 32.07 -14.31 -14.76
CA ASN A 371 30.87 -14.87 -14.12
C ASN A 371 29.80 -13.88 -13.62
N VAL A 372 29.88 -12.59 -13.97
CA VAL A 372 28.89 -11.57 -13.61
C VAL A 372 27.91 -11.33 -14.77
N THR A 373 26.61 -11.26 -14.49
CA THR A 373 25.59 -10.88 -15.47
C THR A 373 24.77 -9.72 -14.92
N VAL A 374 24.90 -8.55 -15.54
CA VAL A 374 24.15 -7.35 -15.16
C VAL A 374 22.84 -7.34 -15.94
N GLN A 375 21.70 -7.36 -15.23
CA GLN A 375 20.37 -7.23 -15.82
C GLN A 375 19.65 -6.02 -15.24
N PHE A 376 19.76 -4.88 -15.91
CA PHE A 376 18.86 -3.76 -15.65
C PHE A 376 17.58 -3.92 -16.46
N SER A 377 16.44 -3.81 -15.80
CA SER A 377 15.16 -3.75 -16.49
C SER A 377 14.90 -2.30 -16.91
N GLU A 378 15.09 -2.00 -18.20
CA GLU A 378 14.79 -0.68 -18.76
C GLU A 378 13.29 -0.39 -18.73
N GLY A 379 12.86 0.48 -17.82
CA GLY A 379 11.74 1.37 -18.08
C GLY A 379 12.22 2.42 -19.07
N GLY A 380 11.62 2.48 -20.26
CA GLY A 380 12.19 3.15 -21.43
C GLY A 380 12.61 4.62 -21.25
N ALA A 381 13.78 4.90 -21.83
CA ALA A 381 14.24 6.13 -22.47
C ALA A 381 14.39 7.42 -21.64
N GLY A 382 15.63 7.66 -21.20
CA GLY A 382 16.43 8.81 -21.63
C GLY A 382 16.01 10.20 -21.16
N PHE A 383 16.49 10.60 -19.97
CA PHE A 383 16.47 11.99 -19.53
C PHE A 383 17.86 12.59 -19.69
N SER A 384 18.01 13.61 -20.54
CA SER A 384 19.16 14.52 -20.53
C SER A 384 18.67 15.88 -20.07
N LEU A 385 19.12 16.32 -18.89
CA LEU A 385 18.83 17.65 -18.33
C LEU A 385 19.57 18.74 -19.12
N PRO A 386 18.90 19.79 -19.63
CA PRO A 386 19.54 21.08 -19.84
C PRO A 386 19.69 21.78 -18.48
N GLY A 387 20.85 22.40 -18.28
CA GLY A 387 21.30 23.02 -17.04
C GLY A 387 20.38 24.09 -16.43
N GLY A 388 20.62 24.30 -15.14
CA GLY A 388 19.73 25.00 -14.22
C GLY A 388 19.35 26.43 -14.61
N ALA A 389 18.08 26.73 -14.37
CA ALA A 389 17.61 28.06 -14.02
C ALA A 389 16.74 27.89 -12.77
N GLY A 390 17.14 28.53 -11.68
CA GLY A 390 16.48 28.42 -10.38
C GLY A 390 15.00 28.79 -10.45
N PHE A 391 14.14 27.85 -10.05
CA PHE A 391 12.73 28.11 -9.78
C PHE A 391 12.59 28.58 -8.34
N SER A 392 12.21 29.85 -8.16
CA SER A 392 11.67 30.34 -6.89
C SER A 392 10.17 30.01 -6.84
N LEU A 393 9.75 29.22 -5.86
CA LEU A 393 8.34 28.91 -5.59
C LEU A 393 7.63 30.14 -4.99
N PRO A 394 6.39 30.45 -5.40
CA PRO A 394 5.56 31.44 -4.70
C PRO A 394 4.94 30.79 -3.46
N THR A 395 5.15 31.43 -2.31
CA THR A 395 4.59 31.11 -1.00
C THR A 395 3.07 30.99 -1.06
N ALA A 396 2.56 29.75 -0.96
CA ALA A 396 1.15 29.50 -0.71
C ALA A 396 0.85 29.78 0.78
N ALA A 397 -0.09 30.69 1.02
CA ALA A 397 -0.51 31.12 2.34
C ALA A 397 -0.93 29.93 3.23
N ALA A 398 -0.20 29.76 4.33
CA ALA A 398 -0.47 28.79 5.38
C ALA A 398 -1.80 29.13 6.10
N ALA A 399 -2.65 28.11 6.27
CA ALA A 399 -3.68 28.13 7.31
C ALA A 399 -3.03 27.69 8.64
N PRO A 400 -3.27 28.39 9.76
CA PRO A 400 -2.65 28.05 11.04
C PRO A 400 -3.50 27.01 11.76
N THR A 401 -2.88 25.92 12.22
CA THR A 401 -3.15 25.27 13.53
C THR A 401 -2.32 23.99 13.66
N SER A 402 -1.03 24.11 14.02
CA SER A 402 -0.31 23.02 14.67
C SER A 402 -0.23 23.32 16.17
N SER A 403 -1.25 22.95 16.93
CA SER A 403 -1.13 22.96 18.39
C SER A 403 -0.35 21.71 18.82
N GLY A 404 0.96 21.85 19.06
CA GLY A 404 1.84 20.75 19.48
C GLY A 404 3.33 21.11 19.54
N LEU A 405 4.17 20.13 19.84
CA LEU A 405 5.65 20.22 19.85
C LEU A 405 6.26 20.93 18.61
N PRO A 406 5.77 20.71 17.37
CA PRO A 406 6.30 21.42 16.19
C PRO A 406 6.17 22.94 16.28
N ALA A 407 5.08 23.46 16.85
CA ALA A 407 4.92 24.91 17.04
C ALA A 407 5.82 25.48 18.14
N LEU A 408 6.18 24.68 19.16
CA LEU A 408 7.17 25.07 20.16
C LEU A 408 8.58 25.12 19.56
N VAL A 409 8.91 24.17 18.68
CA VAL A 409 10.17 24.15 17.93
C VAL A 409 10.23 25.33 16.96
N GLU A 410 9.16 25.61 16.22
CA GLU A 410 9.06 26.75 15.32
C GLU A 410 9.25 28.09 16.05
N GLN A 411 8.60 28.23 17.22
CA GLN A 411 8.75 29.42 18.07
C GLN A 411 10.20 29.59 18.58
N HIS A 412 10.89 28.48 18.88
CA HIS A 412 12.29 28.52 19.31
C HIS A 412 13.29 28.83 18.19
N LEU A 413 13.01 28.37 16.96
CA LEU A 413 13.85 28.61 15.79
C LEU A 413 13.69 30.00 15.17
N GLY A 414 12.73 30.79 15.66
CA GLY A 414 12.52 32.16 15.20
C GLY A 414 11.57 32.29 14.01
N GLY A 415 10.72 31.28 13.77
CA GLY A 415 9.62 31.31 12.80
C GLY A 415 9.67 30.21 11.73
N GLN A 416 8.58 30.11 10.95
CA GLN A 416 8.33 29.06 9.96
C GLN A 416 9.47 28.84 8.94
N ALA A 417 10.07 29.91 8.42
CA ALA A 417 11.11 29.80 7.39
C ALA A 417 12.40 29.14 7.89
N GLU A 418 12.77 29.38 9.15
CA GLU A 418 13.94 28.72 9.76
C GLU A 418 13.61 27.30 10.19
N PHE A 419 12.36 27.03 10.61
CA PHE A 419 11.87 25.67 10.83
C PHE A 419 11.91 24.82 9.55
N GLU A 420 11.49 25.35 8.40
CA GLU A 420 11.51 24.62 7.12
C GLU A 420 12.94 24.26 6.68
N LYS A 421 13.90 25.20 6.79
CA LYS A 421 15.31 24.94 6.51
C LYS A 421 15.89 23.89 7.45
N PHE A 422 15.59 24.02 8.74
CA PHE A 422 16.02 23.08 9.75
C PHE A 422 15.46 21.69 9.49
N SER A 423 14.16 21.58 9.21
CA SER A 423 13.49 20.32 8.90
C SER A 423 14.10 19.67 7.66
N SER A 424 14.33 20.43 6.59
CA SER A 424 14.98 19.91 5.37
C SER A 424 16.38 19.37 5.69
N GLN A 425 17.20 20.14 6.41
CA GLN A 425 18.55 19.71 6.78
C GLN A 425 18.56 18.45 7.66
N VAL A 426 17.60 18.31 8.58
CA VAL A 426 17.45 17.12 9.42
C VAL A 426 17.01 15.92 8.59
N LEU A 427 16.08 16.09 7.66
CA LEU A 427 15.60 15.03 6.77
C LEU A 427 16.68 14.55 5.81
N ASP A 428 17.45 15.45 5.18
CA ASP A 428 18.56 15.09 4.29
C ASP A 428 19.62 14.24 5.02
N ARG A 429 19.94 14.60 6.27
CA ARG A 429 20.86 13.83 7.12
C ARG A 429 20.28 12.49 7.53
N ASN A 430 18.98 12.45 7.82
CA ASN A 430 18.26 11.23 8.16
C ASN A 430 18.30 10.23 6.98
N GLU A 431 18.11 10.71 5.76
CA GLU A 431 18.23 9.91 4.53
C GLU A 431 19.65 9.36 4.34
N SER A 432 20.67 10.20 4.51
CA SER A 432 22.07 9.77 4.44
C SER A 432 22.41 8.71 5.49
N LEU A 433 21.96 8.89 6.74
CA LEU A 433 22.12 7.92 7.82
C LEU A 433 21.40 6.60 7.51
N MET A 434 20.18 6.66 6.99
CA MET A 434 19.40 5.48 6.57
C MET A 434 20.15 4.70 5.48
N SER A 435 20.68 5.37 4.46
CA SER A 435 21.43 4.73 3.38
C SER A 435 22.64 3.96 3.93
N ARG A 436 23.43 4.59 4.82
CA ARG A 436 24.63 4.00 5.44
C ARG A 436 24.29 2.84 6.38
N ALA A 437 23.22 2.97 7.19
CA ALA A 437 22.74 1.89 8.04
C ALA A 437 22.25 0.69 7.23
N SER A 438 21.55 0.93 6.12
CA SER A 438 21.06 -0.13 5.24
C SER A 438 22.20 -0.86 4.52
N ALA A 439 23.22 -0.14 4.05
CA ALA A 439 24.42 -0.72 3.45
C ALA A 439 25.18 -1.59 4.46
N LEU A 440 25.40 -1.08 5.67
CA LEU A 440 26.08 -1.82 6.73
C LEU A 440 25.29 -3.07 7.15
N ARG A 441 23.96 -2.97 7.27
CA ARG A 441 23.07 -4.11 7.54
C ARG A 441 23.16 -5.17 6.44
N ARG A 442 23.10 -4.76 5.17
CA ARG A 442 23.21 -5.68 4.03
C ARG A 442 24.52 -6.45 4.04
N LEU A 443 25.65 -5.78 4.31
CA LEU A 443 26.94 -6.46 4.44
C LEU A 443 26.95 -7.47 5.60
N ALA A 444 26.34 -7.14 6.74
CA ALA A 444 26.25 -8.03 7.89
C ALA A 444 25.31 -9.24 7.66
N GLU A 445 24.20 -9.05 6.94
CA GLU A 445 23.24 -10.11 6.60
C GLU A 445 23.78 -11.05 5.52
N THR A 446 24.48 -10.51 4.52
CA THR A 446 25.07 -11.29 3.41
C THR A 446 26.27 -12.10 3.90
N PHE A 447 27.07 -11.54 4.81
CA PHE A 447 28.26 -12.20 5.38
C PHE A 447 28.15 -12.35 6.91
N PRO A 448 27.32 -13.29 7.40
CA PRO A 448 27.05 -13.45 8.84
C PRO A 448 28.30 -13.86 9.64
N THR A 449 29.22 -14.58 9.01
CA THR A 449 30.51 -14.96 9.59
C THR A 449 31.63 -14.66 8.60
N ASP A 450 32.70 -14.01 9.05
CA ASP A 450 33.87 -13.70 8.21
C ASP A 450 34.95 -14.81 8.24
N ALA A 451 34.75 -15.84 9.06
CA ALA A 451 35.69 -16.95 9.29
C ALA A 451 35.92 -17.81 8.03
N ASP A 452 34.90 -17.98 7.20
CA ASP A 452 34.94 -18.85 6.01
C ASP A 452 35.49 -18.13 4.76
N LEU A 453 35.70 -16.82 4.82
CA LEU A 453 36.28 -16.00 3.74
C LEU A 453 37.80 -16.07 3.74
N ALA A 454 38.39 -15.96 2.54
CA ALA A 454 39.83 -15.76 2.39
C ALA A 454 40.28 -14.48 3.11
N VAL A 455 41.52 -14.47 3.61
CA VAL A 455 42.06 -13.35 4.41
C VAL A 455 41.93 -12.01 3.67
N LYS A 456 42.23 -11.99 2.37
CA LYS A 456 42.13 -10.80 1.52
C LYS A 456 40.68 -10.30 1.38
N ASP A 457 39.73 -11.22 1.24
CA ASP A 457 38.30 -10.90 1.10
C ASP A 457 37.74 -10.37 2.43
N ARG A 458 38.19 -10.95 3.56
CA ARG A 458 37.85 -10.45 4.89
C ARG A 458 38.33 -9.01 5.10
N GLU A 459 39.53 -8.66 4.63
CA GLU A 459 40.04 -7.29 4.70
C GLU A 459 39.19 -6.31 3.89
N VAL A 460 38.78 -6.69 2.68
CA VAL A 460 37.92 -5.87 1.81
C VAL A 460 36.54 -5.66 2.46
N LEU A 461 35.90 -6.73 2.94
CA LEU A 461 34.61 -6.64 3.62
C LEU A 461 34.66 -5.73 4.84
N ARG A 462 35.69 -5.89 5.68
CA ARG A 462 35.88 -5.05 6.89
C ARG A 462 36.21 -3.61 6.54
N ALA A 463 36.93 -3.35 5.46
CA ALA A 463 37.21 -1.99 4.99
C ALA A 463 35.92 -1.28 4.55
N MET A 464 35.08 -1.94 3.74
CA MET A 464 33.78 -1.40 3.32
C MET A 464 32.86 -1.14 4.53
N ALA A 465 32.73 -2.12 5.42
CA ALA A 465 31.92 -1.97 6.63
C ALA A 465 32.42 -0.82 7.52
N ARG A 466 33.74 -0.64 7.66
CA ARG A 466 34.34 0.47 8.40
C ARG A 466 34.03 1.81 7.74
N GLU A 467 34.12 1.92 6.42
CA GLU A 467 33.80 3.15 5.71
C GLU A 467 32.34 3.57 5.93
N HIS A 468 31.39 2.63 5.85
CA HIS A 468 29.99 2.91 6.15
C HIS A 468 29.77 3.34 7.60
N ALA A 469 30.40 2.66 8.57
CA ALA A 469 30.28 2.99 9.98
C ALA A 469 30.90 4.37 10.30
N GLU A 470 32.04 4.71 9.70
CA GLU A 470 32.67 6.03 9.86
C GLU A 470 31.82 7.14 9.23
N ALA A 471 31.29 6.91 8.03
CA ALA A 471 30.39 7.86 7.38
C ALA A 471 29.09 8.06 8.19
N PHE A 472 28.52 6.98 8.72
CA PHE A 472 27.37 7.03 9.62
C PHE A 472 27.69 7.84 10.88
N ALA A 473 28.83 7.59 11.53
CA ALA A 473 29.25 8.34 12.71
C ALA A 473 29.42 9.85 12.43
N ARG A 474 29.98 10.21 11.26
CA ARG A 474 30.10 11.61 10.82
C ARG A 474 28.75 12.29 10.64
N GLU A 475 27.80 11.63 9.98
CA GLU A 475 26.45 12.19 9.79
C GLU A 475 25.67 12.28 11.11
N LEU A 476 25.80 11.29 11.99
CA LEU A 476 25.19 11.30 13.32
C LEU A 476 25.73 12.45 14.17
N ALA A 477 27.03 12.74 14.09
CA ALA A 477 27.63 13.91 14.73
C ALA A 477 27.14 15.24 14.11
N GLY A 478 26.76 15.24 12.83
CA GLY A 478 26.08 16.36 12.18
C GLY A 478 24.66 16.55 12.72
N LEU A 479 23.89 15.47 12.83
CA LEU A 479 22.54 15.46 13.38
C LEU A 479 22.54 15.90 14.85
N ASP A 480 23.51 15.45 15.65
CA ASP A 480 23.66 15.86 17.05
C ASP A 480 23.93 17.35 17.22
N ARG A 481 24.81 17.92 16.40
CA ARG A 481 25.06 19.37 16.41
C ARG A 481 23.82 20.18 16.07
N ALA A 482 22.92 19.64 15.25
CA ALA A 482 21.68 20.31 14.87
C ALA A 482 20.59 20.18 15.96
N LEU A 483 20.39 18.98 16.51
CA LEU A 483 19.29 18.70 17.44
C LEU A 483 19.61 19.04 18.90
N ASN A 484 20.82 18.77 19.37
CA ASN A 484 21.16 18.88 20.80
C ASN A 484 20.86 20.27 21.40
N PRO A 485 21.20 21.42 20.75
CA PRO A 485 20.86 22.73 21.29
C PRO A 485 19.36 22.95 21.50
N LEU A 486 18.53 22.42 20.60
CA LEU A 486 17.07 22.52 20.67
C LEU A 486 16.49 21.59 21.74
N LEU A 487 17.01 20.36 21.84
CA LEU A 487 16.51 19.40 22.82
C LEU A 487 16.82 19.84 24.25
N VAL A 488 18.02 20.41 24.48
CA VAL A 488 18.38 20.99 25.78
C VAL A 488 17.55 22.23 26.09
N SER A 489 17.28 23.11 25.11
CA SER A 489 16.43 24.28 25.34
C SER A 489 14.97 23.91 25.67
N LEU A 490 14.49 22.79 25.14
CA LEU A 490 13.18 22.21 25.43
C LEU A 490 13.13 21.44 26.77
N GLY A 491 14.21 21.45 27.55
CA GLY A 491 14.28 20.81 28.87
C GLY A 491 14.65 19.33 28.85
N GLY A 492 15.17 18.82 27.73
CA GLY A 492 15.69 17.46 27.61
C GLY A 492 16.93 17.24 28.49
N SER A 493 17.00 16.09 29.13
CA SER A 493 18.17 15.66 29.89
C SER A 493 18.51 14.22 29.53
N ALA A 494 19.77 13.98 29.14
CA ALA A 494 20.25 12.65 28.83
C ALA A 494 20.42 11.84 30.12
N ALA A 495 19.72 10.71 30.23
CA ALA A 495 19.96 9.76 31.31
C ALA A 495 21.32 9.05 31.11
N PRO A 496 22.08 8.77 32.19
CA PRO A 496 23.30 7.99 32.09
C PRO A 496 23.00 6.55 31.65
N ARG A 497 23.84 6.05 30.74
CA ARG A 497 23.67 4.75 30.07
C ARG A 497 23.69 3.57 31.04
N THR A 498 22.90 2.54 30.69
CA THR A 498 23.22 1.14 31.00
C THR A 498 24.08 0.59 29.86
N ALA A 499 25.17 -0.11 30.18
CA ALA A 499 26.06 -0.68 29.17
C ALA A 499 25.31 -1.75 28.35
N THR A 500 25.28 -1.59 27.03
CA THR A 500 24.81 -2.61 26.09
C THR A 500 25.76 -3.81 26.11
N ALA A 501 25.21 -5.01 25.94
CA ALA A 501 25.98 -6.25 25.92
C ALA A 501 27.02 -6.21 24.79
N THR A 502 28.27 -6.55 25.10
CA THR A 502 29.36 -6.65 24.12
C THR A 502 29.01 -7.70 23.06
N ALA A 503 28.82 -7.26 21.81
CA ALA A 503 28.66 -8.15 20.68
C ALA A 503 29.95 -8.95 20.43
N PRO A 504 29.85 -10.22 19.99
CA PRO A 504 31.02 -11.08 19.75
C PRO A 504 31.78 -10.73 18.46
N SER A 505 31.12 -10.06 17.50
CA SER A 505 31.72 -9.60 16.24
C SER A 505 30.98 -8.35 15.74
N TRP A 506 31.51 -7.71 14.69
CA TRP A 506 30.93 -6.47 14.15
C TRP A 506 29.57 -6.69 13.48
N GLN A 507 29.25 -7.89 12.96
CA GLN A 507 27.99 -8.15 12.26
C GLN A 507 26.77 -8.03 13.19
N PRO A 508 26.70 -8.70 14.36
CA PRO A 508 25.62 -8.45 15.32
C PRO A 508 25.57 -7.01 15.81
N ALA A 509 26.72 -6.35 15.97
CA ALA A 509 26.78 -4.94 16.37
C ALA A 509 26.16 -4.02 15.30
N ALA A 510 26.40 -4.28 14.02
CA ALA A 510 25.78 -3.58 12.89
C ALA A 510 24.25 -3.75 12.86
N LEU A 511 23.76 -4.96 13.18
CA LEU A 511 22.31 -5.22 13.26
C LEU A 511 21.66 -4.47 14.43
N GLU A 512 22.29 -4.43 15.61
CA GLU A 512 21.79 -3.65 16.75
C GLU A 512 21.82 -2.14 16.45
N LEU A 513 22.90 -1.64 15.83
CA LEU A 513 23.00 -0.25 15.38
C LEU A 513 21.83 0.12 14.44
N ALA A 514 21.49 -0.74 13.48
CA ALA A 514 20.37 -0.50 12.57
C ALA A 514 19.02 -0.42 13.31
N ARG A 515 18.81 -1.23 14.36
CA ARG A 515 17.60 -1.18 15.19
C ARG A 515 17.56 0.06 16.08
N ALA A 516 18.68 0.43 16.69
CA ALA A 516 18.81 1.65 17.47
C ALA A 516 18.55 2.89 16.61
N TRP A 517 19.10 2.91 15.39
CA TRP A 517 18.87 3.95 14.40
C TRP A 517 17.38 4.10 14.04
N HIS A 518 16.68 2.99 13.75
CA HIS A 518 15.27 3.07 13.38
C HIS A 518 14.38 3.64 14.50
N ARG A 519 14.72 3.37 15.78
CA ARG A 519 14.04 3.99 16.93
C ARG A 519 14.28 5.50 17.00
N LEU A 520 15.50 5.94 16.68
CA LEU A 520 15.84 7.36 16.59
C LEU A 520 15.07 8.05 15.46
N GLU A 521 15.02 7.46 14.27
CA GLU A 521 14.31 7.97 13.09
C GLU A 521 12.82 8.25 13.37
N VAL A 522 12.12 7.30 13.99
CA VAL A 522 10.70 7.47 14.37
C VAL A 522 10.54 8.65 15.32
N SER A 523 11.46 8.80 16.27
CA SER A 523 11.42 9.89 17.26
C SER A 523 11.70 11.26 16.63
N VAL A 524 12.62 11.34 15.66
CA VAL A 524 12.86 12.55 14.85
C VAL A 524 11.63 12.90 14.00
N SER A 525 10.95 11.91 13.43
CA SER A 525 9.73 12.12 12.64
C SER A 525 8.57 12.69 13.46
N VAL A 526 8.45 12.26 14.72
CA VAL A 526 7.49 12.83 15.69
C VAL A 526 7.86 14.26 16.07
N LEU A 527 9.15 14.56 16.28
CA LEU A 527 9.62 15.93 16.58
C LEU A 527 9.27 16.91 15.45
N LEU A 528 9.46 16.49 14.20
CA LEU A 528 9.17 17.30 13.01
C LEU A 528 7.67 17.40 12.69
N GLY A 529 6.81 16.65 13.39
CA GLY A 529 5.37 16.64 13.14
C GLY A 529 4.95 15.87 11.89
N VAL A 530 5.84 15.06 11.32
CA VAL A 530 5.57 14.19 10.15
C VAL A 530 4.67 13.03 10.55
N THR A 531 4.85 12.50 11.76
CA THR A 531 4.04 11.42 12.33
C THR A 531 3.32 11.87 13.59
N PRO A 532 2.02 11.58 13.78
CA PRO A 532 1.31 11.90 15.02
C PRO A 532 1.92 11.10 16.18
N GLY A 533 2.47 11.81 17.17
CA GLY A 533 3.09 11.20 18.34
C GLY A 533 2.05 10.72 19.36
N SER A 534 2.19 9.48 19.84
CA SER A 534 1.38 8.91 20.93
C SER A 534 1.98 9.16 22.33
N ALA A 535 3.21 9.68 22.42
CA ALA A 535 3.94 9.87 23.67
C ALA A 535 3.61 11.21 24.34
N PRO A 536 3.64 11.30 25.69
CA PRO A 536 3.47 12.56 26.39
C PRO A 536 4.58 13.55 25.99
N ALA A 537 4.19 14.70 25.43
CA ALA A 537 5.07 15.69 24.80
C ALA A 537 6.26 16.18 25.66
N GLY A 538 6.24 15.96 26.97
CA GLY A 538 7.32 16.35 27.89
C GLY A 538 8.51 15.37 27.99
N GLN A 539 8.37 14.11 27.55
CA GLN A 539 9.46 13.11 27.65
C GLN A 539 10.28 12.98 26.36
N LEU A 540 9.70 13.38 25.22
CA LEU A 540 10.30 13.23 23.89
C LEU A 540 11.70 13.85 23.74
N PRO A 541 12.00 15.06 24.26
CA PRO A 541 13.36 15.62 24.15
C PRO A 541 14.42 14.81 24.89
N SER A 542 14.08 14.27 26.06
CA SER A 542 14.99 13.41 26.85
C SER A 542 15.15 12.03 26.22
N ASP A 543 14.05 11.45 25.71
CA ASP A 543 14.07 10.17 25.00
C ASP A 543 14.89 10.25 23.72
N LEU A 544 14.80 11.37 22.98
CA LEU A 544 15.58 11.59 21.76
C LEU A 544 17.08 11.74 22.08
N LEU A 545 17.44 12.49 23.14
CA LEU A 545 18.82 12.58 23.60
C LEU A 545 19.38 11.21 24.04
N ALA A 546 18.57 10.40 24.71
CA ALA A 546 18.96 9.05 25.11
C ALA A 546 19.17 8.13 23.88
N ALA A 547 18.24 8.15 22.92
CA ALA A 547 18.33 7.38 21.69
C ALA A 547 19.55 7.78 20.83
N MET A 548 19.87 9.08 20.73
CA MET A 548 21.07 9.54 20.04
C MET A 548 22.35 9.05 20.74
N GLY A 549 22.36 9.01 22.07
CA GLY A 549 23.45 8.45 22.86
C GLY A 549 23.62 6.94 22.67
N GLU A 550 22.52 6.20 22.53
CA GLU A 550 22.51 4.76 22.22
C GLU A 550 23.08 4.49 20.83
N VAL A 551 22.59 5.19 19.80
CA VAL A 551 23.09 5.03 18.42
C VAL A 551 24.58 5.38 18.31
N ARG A 552 25.03 6.45 19.00
CA ARG A 552 26.46 6.80 19.06
C ARG A 552 27.30 5.69 19.68
N ALA A 553 26.81 5.10 20.75
CA ALA A 553 27.51 4.03 21.41
C ALA A 553 27.66 2.78 20.55
N ASP A 554 26.59 2.43 19.84
CA ASP A 554 26.54 1.23 19.02
C ASP A 554 27.43 1.40 17.78
N VAL A 555 27.52 2.60 17.19
CA VAL A 555 28.46 2.86 16.09
C VAL A 555 29.91 2.84 16.57
N ASP A 556 30.21 3.41 17.75
CA ASP A 556 31.56 3.35 18.33
C ASP A 556 31.98 1.91 18.65
N GLY A 557 31.04 1.10 19.18
CA GLY A 557 31.25 -0.32 19.42
C GLY A 557 31.49 -1.12 18.13
N CYS A 558 30.71 -0.83 17.08
CA CYS A 558 30.88 -1.43 15.77
C CYS A 558 32.25 -1.06 15.16
N LEU A 559 32.66 0.20 15.23
CA LEU A 559 33.97 0.67 14.76
C LEU A 559 35.13 0.02 15.50
N HIS A 560 35.01 -0.13 16.81
CA HIS A 560 36.02 -0.82 17.62
C HIS A 560 36.18 -2.30 17.21
N LEU A 561 35.06 -3.00 16.96
CA LEU A 561 35.08 -4.40 16.50
C LEU A 561 35.60 -4.53 15.06
N LEU A 562 35.37 -3.53 14.21
CA LEU A 562 35.92 -3.49 12.85
C LEU A 562 37.42 -3.16 12.82
N ALA A 563 37.97 -2.57 13.87
CA ALA A 563 39.38 -2.24 13.99
C ALA A 563 40.24 -3.40 14.54
N GLN A 564 39.61 -4.43 15.13
CA GLN A 564 40.24 -5.68 15.58
C GLN A 564 40.42 -6.65 14.41
#